data_AF-W7MG17-F1
#
_entry.id   AF-W7MG17-F1
#
_cell.length_a   1.000
_cell.length_b   1.000
_cell.length_c   1.000
_cell.angle_alpha   90.00
_cell.angle_beta   90.00
_cell.angle_gamma   90.00
#
_symmetry.space_group_name_H-M   'P 1'
#
loop_
_entity.id
_entity.type
_entity.pdbx_description
1 polymer ?
#
loop_
_entity_poly.entity_id
_entity_poly.type
_entity_poly.pdbx_seq_one_letter_code
_entity_poly.pdbx_strand_id
1 'polypeptide(L)'
;MSKPSNVERSQWRTKCRQRLAEHINPADVRLKPSEEDPYRWQRSEDKEYLFEKHLSKLSVGPLMELYRGIGVHFKAIKPSREAVVQPSREIQDLKDEVARLKDGRSEVIRQVKAQIVKYKRENHDLRRLYHRQQRLLIRHRDVLEDLLKENVSLEQTFPYHR
;
A
#
# COMPACT_ATOMS: atom_id res chain seq x y z
N MET A 1 -45.24 -13.99 -33.47
CA MET A 1 -44.15 -14.74 -32.79
C MET A 1 -43.08 -13.74 -32.34
N SER A 2 -42.59 -13.82 -31.09
CA SER A 2 -41.55 -12.90 -30.59
C SER A 2 -40.18 -13.27 -31.16
N LYS A 3 -39.38 -12.28 -31.57
CA LYS A 3 -38.00 -12.51 -32.05
C LYS A 3 -37.16 -13.15 -30.92
N PRO A 4 -36.27 -14.13 -31.20
CA PRO A 4 -35.44 -14.80 -30.20
C PRO A 4 -34.64 -13.83 -29.32
N SER A 5 -34.09 -12.76 -29.91
CA SER A 5 -33.37 -11.71 -29.20
C SER A 5 -34.21 -10.97 -28.15
N ASN A 6 -35.52 -10.77 -28.40
CA ASN A 6 -36.42 -10.15 -27.43
C ASN A 6 -36.71 -11.08 -26.25
N VAL A 7 -36.78 -12.40 -26.51
CA VAL A 7 -36.97 -13.41 -25.47
C VAL A 7 -35.75 -13.45 -24.56
N GLU A 8 -34.55 -13.54 -25.13
CA GLU A 8 -33.29 -13.53 -24.39
C GLU A 8 -33.13 -12.25 -23.55
N ARG A 9 -33.39 -11.09 -24.15
CA ARG A 9 -33.37 -9.81 -23.42
C ARG A 9 -34.35 -9.78 -22.25
N SER A 10 -35.54 -10.34 -22.42
CA SER A 10 -36.52 -10.45 -21.34
C SER A 10 -36.03 -11.34 -20.21
N GLN A 11 -35.42 -12.49 -20.53
CA GLN A 11 -34.84 -13.40 -19.53
C GLN A 11 -33.72 -12.74 -18.73
N TRP A 12 -32.79 -12.06 -19.39
CA TRP A 12 -31.71 -11.33 -18.72
C TRP A 12 -32.24 -10.22 -17.82
N ARG A 13 -33.26 -9.50 -18.27
CA ARG A 13 -33.93 -8.48 -17.45
C ARG A 13 -34.53 -9.08 -16.18
N THR A 14 -35.19 -10.24 -16.28
CA THR A 14 -35.75 -10.95 -15.12
C THR A 14 -34.65 -11.38 -14.15
N LYS A 15 -33.55 -11.97 -14.67
CA LYS A 15 -32.40 -12.37 -13.85
C LYS A 15 -31.77 -11.19 -13.11
N CYS A 16 -31.57 -10.06 -13.79
CA CYS A 16 -31.05 -8.85 -13.18
C CYS A 16 -31.98 -8.34 -12.06
N ARG A 17 -33.30 -8.28 -12.31
CA ARG A 17 -34.26 -7.84 -11.29
C ARG A 17 -34.20 -8.71 -10.05
N GLN A 18 -34.19 -10.03 -10.22
CA GLN A 18 -34.13 -10.97 -9.11
C GLN A 18 -32.83 -10.80 -8.32
N ARG A 19 -31.70 -10.67 -9.00
CA ARG A 19 -30.39 -10.49 -8.36
C ARG A 19 -30.28 -9.16 -7.62
N LEU A 20 -30.79 -8.07 -8.22
CA LEU A 20 -30.85 -6.76 -7.56
C LEU A 20 -31.78 -6.79 -6.34
N ALA A 21 -32.86 -7.58 -6.41
CA ALA A 21 -33.81 -7.77 -5.32
C ALA A 21 -33.30 -8.66 -4.17
N GLU A 22 -32.14 -9.30 -4.28
CA GLU A 22 -31.56 -10.00 -3.13
C GLU A 22 -31.22 -9.03 -1.99
N HIS A 23 -31.05 -7.74 -2.31
CA HIS A 23 -30.64 -6.71 -1.38
C HIS A 23 -31.74 -5.70 -1.04
N ILE A 24 -32.90 -5.75 -1.72
CA ILE A 24 -34.06 -4.84 -1.56
C ILE A 24 -35.35 -5.54 -1.99
N ASN A 25 -36.53 -5.06 -1.59
CA ASN A 25 -37.80 -5.65 -2.01
C ASN A 25 -37.93 -5.67 -3.55
N PRO A 26 -38.25 -6.83 -4.18
CA PRO A 26 -38.38 -6.94 -5.64
C PRO A 26 -39.28 -5.92 -6.32
N ALA A 27 -40.34 -5.46 -5.64
CA ALA A 27 -41.27 -4.45 -6.16
C ALA A 27 -40.62 -3.06 -6.30
N ASP A 28 -39.58 -2.80 -5.51
CA ASP A 28 -38.95 -1.48 -5.37
C ASP A 28 -37.66 -1.36 -6.21
N VAL A 29 -37.27 -2.41 -6.94
CA VAL A 29 -36.04 -2.42 -7.75
C VAL A 29 -36.14 -1.47 -8.95
N ARG A 30 -35.45 -0.33 -8.80
CA ARG A 30 -35.19 0.70 -9.81
C ARG A 30 -33.68 0.88 -10.01
N LEU A 31 -33.22 0.92 -11.26
CA LEU A 31 -31.83 1.33 -11.54
C LEU A 31 -31.60 2.81 -11.25
N LYS A 32 -32.65 3.62 -11.36
CA LYS A 32 -32.62 5.05 -11.03
C LYS A 32 -33.63 5.28 -9.90
N PRO A 33 -33.25 5.03 -8.64
CA PRO A 33 -34.10 5.35 -7.50
C PRO A 33 -34.31 6.87 -7.43
N SER A 34 -35.53 7.28 -7.12
CA SER A 34 -35.90 8.66 -6.80
C SER A 34 -35.47 9.01 -5.37
N GLU A 35 -35.68 10.26 -4.96
CA GLU A 35 -35.30 10.70 -3.62
C GLU A 35 -36.07 9.97 -2.51
N GLU A 36 -37.31 9.61 -2.79
CA GLU A 36 -38.24 8.94 -1.89
C GLU A 36 -37.98 7.43 -1.76
N ASP A 37 -37.19 6.85 -2.68
CA ASP A 37 -36.91 5.41 -2.64
C ASP A 37 -36.01 5.07 -1.43
N PRO A 38 -36.24 3.93 -0.76
CA PRO A 38 -35.61 3.59 0.52
C PRO A 38 -34.13 3.17 0.39
N TYR A 39 -33.55 3.28 -0.82
CA TYR A 39 -32.17 2.92 -1.11
C TYR A 39 -31.57 3.80 -2.21
N ARG A 40 -30.25 3.79 -2.29
CA ARG A 40 -29.42 4.32 -3.37
C ARG A 40 -28.43 3.25 -3.82
N TRP A 41 -27.91 3.43 -5.02
CA TRP A 41 -26.83 2.57 -5.51
C TRP A 41 -25.50 3.23 -5.18
N GLN A 42 -24.68 2.57 -4.37
CA GLN A 42 -23.24 2.80 -4.36
C GLN A 42 -22.66 2.11 -5.60
N ARG A 43 -21.83 2.81 -6.38
CA ARG A 43 -21.32 2.36 -7.67
C ARG A 43 -19.85 2.71 -7.82
N SER A 44 -19.10 1.90 -8.55
CA SER A 44 -17.79 2.28 -9.07
C SER A 44 -17.91 3.25 -10.24
N GLU A 45 -17.04 4.26 -10.29
CA GLU A 45 -17.06 5.33 -11.31
C GLU A 45 -16.99 4.78 -12.75
N ASP A 46 -16.24 3.69 -12.96
CA ASP A 46 -16.06 3.04 -14.26
C ASP A 46 -17.31 2.31 -14.79
N LYS A 47 -18.34 2.15 -13.96
CA LYS A 47 -19.59 1.41 -14.27
C LYS A 47 -20.85 2.25 -14.17
N GLU A 48 -20.74 3.58 -14.06
CA GLU A 48 -21.91 4.46 -13.92
C GLU A 48 -22.86 4.41 -15.12
N TYR A 49 -22.34 4.21 -16.33
CA TYR A 49 -23.13 4.16 -17.57
C TYR A 49 -24.24 3.11 -17.55
N LEU A 50 -24.08 2.03 -16.75
CA LEU A 50 -25.08 0.98 -16.59
C LEU A 50 -26.38 1.48 -15.93
N PHE A 51 -26.32 2.60 -15.22
CA PHE A 51 -27.42 3.18 -14.46
C PHE A 51 -28.06 4.40 -15.14
N GLU A 52 -27.57 4.82 -16.31
CA GLU A 52 -28.14 5.95 -17.07
C GLU A 52 -29.57 5.67 -17.56
N LYS A 53 -29.84 4.39 -17.86
CA LYS A 53 -31.10 3.89 -18.45
C LYS A 53 -31.78 2.87 -17.52
N HIS A 54 -33.11 2.79 -17.60
CA HIS A 54 -33.86 1.74 -16.92
C HIS A 54 -33.60 0.36 -17.55
N LEU A 55 -33.79 -0.72 -16.77
CA LEU A 55 -33.61 -2.11 -17.21
C LEU A 55 -34.35 -2.45 -18.52
N SER A 56 -35.53 -1.86 -18.77
CA SER A 56 -36.31 -2.07 -19.99
C SER A 56 -35.66 -1.48 -21.25
N LYS A 57 -34.68 -0.58 -21.10
CA LYS A 57 -33.97 0.11 -22.20
C LYS A 57 -32.55 -0.43 -22.41
N LEU A 58 -32.03 -1.27 -21.52
CA LEU A 58 -30.72 -1.90 -21.68
C LEU A 58 -30.76 -3.03 -22.71
N SER A 59 -29.71 -3.17 -23.52
CA SER A 59 -29.48 -4.34 -24.39
C SER A 59 -28.93 -5.51 -23.56
N VAL A 60 -28.77 -6.68 -24.19
CA VAL A 60 -28.33 -7.91 -23.50
C VAL A 60 -26.95 -7.74 -22.86
N GLY A 61 -25.97 -7.14 -23.55
CA GLY A 61 -24.61 -6.94 -23.02
C GLY A 61 -24.57 -6.17 -21.69
N PRO A 62 -25.12 -4.94 -21.63
CA PRO A 62 -25.24 -4.19 -20.37
C PRO A 62 -26.04 -4.91 -19.28
N LEU A 63 -27.06 -5.70 -19.63
CA LEU A 63 -27.77 -6.53 -18.64
C LEU A 63 -26.86 -7.63 -18.06
N MET A 64 -26.06 -8.30 -18.90
CA MET A 64 -25.12 -9.32 -18.42
C MET A 64 -24.03 -8.73 -17.54
N GLU A 65 -23.50 -7.57 -17.92
CA GLU A 65 -22.51 -6.85 -17.13
C GLU A 65 -23.08 -6.38 -15.79
N LEU A 66 -24.29 -5.82 -15.83
CA LEU A 66 -25.04 -5.48 -14.63
C LEU A 66 -25.26 -6.71 -13.75
N TYR A 67 -25.63 -7.86 -14.29
CA TYR A 67 -25.81 -9.07 -13.48
C TYR A 67 -24.53 -9.50 -12.75
N ARG A 68 -23.37 -9.42 -13.43
CA ARG A 68 -22.07 -9.85 -12.90
C ARG A 68 -21.49 -8.89 -11.86
N GLY A 69 -21.77 -7.58 -11.97
CA GLY A 69 -21.21 -6.59 -11.05
C GLY A 69 -21.98 -6.40 -9.75
N ILE A 70 -23.16 -7.00 -9.57
CA ILE A 70 -23.94 -6.87 -8.32
C ILE A 70 -23.15 -7.46 -7.16
N GLY A 71 -22.92 -6.65 -6.12
CA GLY A 71 -22.15 -7.02 -4.94
C GLY A 71 -20.64 -6.84 -5.09
N VAL A 72 -20.15 -6.54 -6.30
CA VAL A 72 -18.73 -6.26 -6.57
C VAL A 72 -18.52 -4.78 -6.87
N HIS A 73 -19.20 -4.27 -7.89
CA HIS A 73 -19.08 -2.89 -8.38
C HIS A 73 -20.25 -2.02 -7.95
N PHE A 74 -21.36 -2.62 -7.53
CA PHE A 74 -22.53 -1.87 -7.09
C PHE A 74 -23.29 -2.58 -5.99
N LYS A 75 -23.78 -1.78 -5.05
CA LYS A 75 -24.49 -2.24 -3.86
C LYS A 75 -25.62 -1.27 -3.51
N ALA A 76 -26.76 -1.82 -3.11
CA ALA A 76 -27.85 -1.03 -2.55
C ALA A 76 -27.48 -0.59 -1.13
N ILE A 77 -27.52 0.71 -0.87
CA ILE A 77 -27.28 1.32 0.45
C ILE A 77 -28.52 2.11 0.86
N LYS A 78 -28.82 2.18 2.16
CA LYS A 78 -29.88 3.09 2.64
C LYS A 78 -29.40 4.53 2.43
N PRO A 79 -30.21 5.45 1.87
CA PRO A 79 -29.86 6.86 1.86
C PRO A 79 -29.70 7.27 3.32
N SER A 80 -28.47 7.57 3.73
CA SER A 80 -28.26 8.23 5.00
C SER A 80 -29.01 9.55 4.86
N ARG A 81 -30.01 9.80 5.71
CA ARG A 81 -30.39 11.18 5.96
C ARG A 81 -29.10 11.82 6.43
N GLU A 82 -28.52 12.68 5.62
CA GLU A 82 -27.40 13.53 6.00
C GLU A 82 -27.93 14.49 7.06
N ALA A 83 -28.18 13.98 8.27
CA ALA A 83 -27.93 14.76 9.44
C ALA A 83 -26.44 15.08 9.32
N VAL A 84 -26.12 16.36 9.22
CA VAL A 84 -24.77 16.86 9.52
C VAL A 84 -24.51 16.43 10.96
N VAL A 85 -24.04 15.20 11.16
CA VAL A 85 -23.63 14.70 12.46
C VAL A 85 -22.35 15.45 12.74
N GLN A 86 -22.48 16.57 13.46
CA GLN A 86 -21.33 17.19 14.09
C GLN A 86 -20.62 16.06 14.84
N PRO A 87 -19.31 15.86 14.61
CA PRO A 87 -18.59 14.81 15.31
C PRO A 87 -18.84 14.98 16.79
N SER A 88 -19.34 13.94 17.46
CA SER A 88 -19.46 13.93 18.91
C SER A 88 -18.13 14.38 19.51
N ARG A 89 -18.14 15.06 20.67
CA ARG A 89 -16.91 15.55 21.32
C ARG A 89 -15.82 14.46 21.40
N GLU A 90 -16.21 13.23 21.71
CA GLU A 90 -15.32 12.05 21.70
C GLU A 90 -14.62 11.80 20.35
N ILE A 91 -15.30 11.99 19.21
CA ILE A 91 -14.70 11.82 17.88
C ILE A 91 -13.69 12.94 17.61
N GLN A 92 -13.96 14.16 18.08
CA GLN A 92 -13.04 15.27 17.95
C GLN A 92 -11.80 15.07 18.84
N ASP A 93 -11.99 14.67 20.09
CA ASP A 93 -10.91 14.37 21.03
C ASP A 93 -9.99 13.26 20.50
N LEU A 94 -10.58 12.21 19.92
CA LEU A 94 -9.83 11.13 19.27
C LEU A 94 -9.06 11.61 18.03
N LYS A 95 -9.62 12.52 17.23
CA LYS A 95 -8.91 13.10 16.08
C LYS A 95 -7.71 13.93 16.53
N ASP A 96 -7.88 14.72 17.57
CA ASP A 96 -6.81 15.56 18.12
C ASP A 96 -5.71 14.70 18.74
N GLU A 97 -6.08 13.60 19.42
CA GLU A 97 -5.11 12.62 19.94
C GLU A 97 -4.35 11.91 18.81
N VAL A 98 -5.03 11.51 17.74
CA VAL A 98 -4.38 10.93 16.56
C VAL A 98 -3.41 11.92 15.92
N ALA A 99 -3.74 13.22 15.89
CA ALA A 99 -2.84 14.26 15.38
C ALA A 99 -1.60 14.37 16.27
N ARG A 100 -1.77 14.49 17.59
CA ARG A 100 -0.64 14.53 18.56
C ARG A 100 0.27 13.32 18.45
N LEU A 101 -0.30 12.12 18.34
CA LEU A 101 0.46 10.88 18.19
C LEU A 101 1.23 10.81 16.87
N LYS A 102 0.66 11.32 15.78
CA LYS A 102 1.36 11.41 14.48
C LYS A 102 2.55 12.37 14.54
N ASP A 103 2.40 13.49 15.22
CA ASP A 103 3.47 14.47 15.38
C ASP A 103 4.59 13.90 16.28
N GLY A 104 4.23 13.29 17.41
CA GLY A 104 5.18 12.60 18.28
C GLY A 104 5.93 11.48 17.57
N ARG A 105 5.24 10.67 16.76
CA ARG A 105 5.88 9.64 15.93
C ARG A 105 6.86 10.24 14.93
N SER A 106 6.51 11.36 14.32
CA SER A 106 7.37 12.05 13.34
C SER A 106 8.63 12.60 13.99
N GLU A 107 8.52 13.09 15.23
CA GLU A 107 9.66 13.54 16.03
C GLU A 107 10.64 12.39 16.32
N VAL A 108 10.14 11.27 16.83
CA VAL A 108 10.97 10.10 17.14
C VAL A 108 11.67 9.59 15.88
N ILE A 109 10.96 9.52 14.75
CA ILE A 109 11.57 9.14 13.46
C ILE A 109 12.73 10.08 13.10
N ARG A 110 12.57 11.40 13.31
CA ARG A 110 13.62 12.37 13.02
C ARG A 110 14.85 12.14 13.90
N GLN A 111 14.64 11.92 15.20
CA GLN A 111 15.72 11.66 16.15
C GLN A 111 16.48 10.37 15.81
N VAL A 112 15.76 9.28 15.52
CA VAL A 112 16.37 8.01 15.12
C VAL A 112 17.17 8.16 13.83
N LYS A 113 16.64 8.86 12.82
CA LYS A 113 17.38 9.14 11.59
C LYS A 113 18.66 9.92 11.84
N ALA A 114 18.62 10.94 12.69
CA ALA A 114 19.81 11.72 13.06
C ALA A 114 20.87 10.85 13.74
N GLN A 115 20.46 9.98 14.67
CA GLN A 115 21.36 9.03 15.32
C GLN A 115 21.98 8.05 14.33
N ILE A 116 21.21 7.49 13.40
CA ILE A 116 21.74 6.60 12.35
C ILE A 116 22.82 7.30 11.53
N VAL A 117 22.60 8.56 11.14
CA VAL A 117 23.61 9.33 10.38
C VAL A 117 24.88 9.52 11.20
N LYS A 118 24.75 9.86 12.48
CA LYS A 118 25.89 10.00 13.41
C LYS A 118 26.68 8.69 13.52
N TYR A 119 26.00 7.59 13.85
CA TYR A 119 26.63 6.27 13.98
C TYR A 119 27.29 5.81 12.67
N LYS A 120 26.69 6.10 11.51
CA LYS A 120 27.29 5.78 10.21
C LYS A 120 28.61 6.52 9.99
N ARG A 121 28.68 7.81 10.36
CA ARG A 121 29.92 8.60 10.26
C ARG A 121 30.99 8.06 11.18
N GLU A 122 30.67 7.83 12.45
CA GLU A 122 31.60 7.28 13.43
C GLU A 122 32.12 5.90 13.00
N ASN A 123 31.25 5.03 12.51
CA ASN A 123 31.65 3.71 12.03
C ASN A 123 32.56 3.80 10.79
N HIS A 124 32.28 4.72 9.88
CA HIS A 124 33.14 4.98 8.73
C HIS A 124 34.53 5.47 9.17
N ASP A 125 34.61 6.39 10.13
CA ASP A 125 35.89 6.92 10.61
C ASP A 125 36.69 5.86 11.37
N LEU A 126 36.04 5.05 12.20
CA LEU A 126 36.65 3.89 12.86
C LEU A 126 37.21 2.90 11.84
N ARG A 127 36.46 2.58 10.77
CA ARG A 127 36.96 1.74 9.69
C ARG A 127 38.20 2.35 9.03
N ARG A 128 38.21 3.66 8.75
CA ARG A 128 39.39 4.32 8.17
C ARG A 128 40.61 4.27 9.09
N LEU A 129 40.42 4.45 10.39
CA LEU A 129 41.50 4.34 11.38
C LEU A 129 42.04 2.91 11.46
N TYR A 130 41.16 1.92 11.50
CA TYR A 130 41.53 0.51 11.50
C TYR A 130 42.38 0.14 10.29
N HIS A 131 41.96 0.52 9.08
CA HIS A 131 42.74 0.27 7.86
C HIS A 131 44.09 0.99 7.86
N ARG A 132 44.18 2.20 8.46
CA ARG A 132 45.46 2.90 8.62
C ARG A 132 46.40 2.12 9.54
N GLN A 133 45.92 1.67 10.69
CA GLN A 133 46.72 0.88 11.64
C GLN A 133 47.19 -0.44 11.01
N GLN A 134 46.31 -1.17 10.31
CA GLN A 134 46.67 -2.40 9.60
C GLN A 134 47.82 -2.16 8.60
N ARG A 135 47.77 -1.08 7.82
CA ARG A 135 48.87 -0.72 6.89
C ARG A 135 50.17 -0.37 7.59
N LEU A 136 50.12 0.21 8.79
CA LEU A 136 51.33 0.49 9.57
C LEU A 136 51.93 -0.80 10.12
N LEU A 137 51.10 -1.70 10.65
CA LEU A 137 51.54 -3.01 11.15
C LEU A 137 52.22 -3.83 10.04
N ILE A 138 51.63 -3.87 8.84
CA ILE A 138 52.23 -4.53 7.68
C ILE A 138 53.60 -3.93 7.37
N ARG A 139 53.70 -2.60 7.26
CA ARG A 139 54.98 -1.93 6.99
C ARG A 139 56.04 -2.21 8.04
N HIS A 140 55.67 -2.18 9.32
CA HIS A 140 56.62 -2.49 10.40
C HIS A 140 57.08 -3.95 10.35
N ARG A 141 56.17 -4.90 10.07
CA ARG A 141 56.52 -6.30 9.88
C ARG A 141 57.52 -6.46 8.72
N ASP A 142 57.25 -5.85 7.57
CA ASP A 142 58.10 -5.98 6.39
C ASP A 142 59.52 -5.43 6.66
N VAL A 143 59.62 -4.27 7.35
CA VAL A 143 60.92 -3.72 7.78
C VAL A 143 61.66 -4.66 8.75
N LEU A 144 60.96 -5.27 9.70
CA LEU A 144 61.57 -6.23 10.62
C LEU A 144 62.07 -7.49 9.89
N GLU A 145 61.31 -7.99 8.92
CA GLU A 145 61.72 -9.13 8.09
C GLU A 145 62.96 -8.81 7.26
N ASP A 146 63.04 -7.61 6.67
CA ASP A 146 64.21 -7.18 5.89
C ASP A 146 65.45 -7.03 6.77
N LEU A 147 65.33 -6.41 7.94
CA LEU A 147 66.43 -6.32 8.92
C LEU A 147 66.90 -7.70 9.41
N LEU A 148 65.97 -8.65 9.57
CA LEU A 148 66.32 -10.01 9.98
C LEU A 148 67.09 -10.75 8.88
N LYS A 149 66.71 -10.57 7.61
CA LYS A 149 67.44 -11.13 6.46
C LYS A 149 68.84 -10.52 6.32
N GLU A 150 68.98 -9.21 6.53
CA GLU A 150 70.27 -8.53 6.51
C GLU A 150 71.20 -9.06 7.60
N ASN A 151 70.71 -9.20 8.84
CA ASN A 151 71.50 -9.76 9.95
C ASN A 151 71.93 -11.22 9.69
N VAL A 152 71.04 -12.08 9.19
CA VAL A 152 71.39 -13.46 8.83
C VAL A 152 72.45 -13.50 7.73
N SER A 153 72.36 -12.59 6.77
CA SER A 153 73.33 -12.49 5.66
C SER A 153 74.72 -12.02 6.16
N LEU A 154 74.75 -11.12 7.14
CA LEU A 154 75.98 -10.65 7.81
C LEU A 154 76.63 -11.74 8.68
N GLU A 155 75.83 -12.54 9.39
CA GLU A 155 76.34 -13.68 10.18
C GLU A 155 76.92 -14.81 9.29
N GLN A 156 76.38 -14.98 8.07
CA GLN A 156 76.88 -15.97 7.10
C GLN A 156 78.15 -15.50 6.37
N THR A 157 78.41 -14.20 6.27
CA THR A 157 79.61 -13.65 5.62
C THR A 157 80.83 -13.60 6.54
N PHE A 158 80.63 -13.65 7.85
CA PHE A 158 81.70 -13.72 8.85
C PHE A 158 81.46 -14.89 9.82
N PRO A 159 81.69 -16.15 9.39
CA PRO A 159 81.65 -17.27 10.31
C PRO A 159 82.79 -17.07 11.31
N TYR A 160 82.45 -16.88 12.58
CA TYR A 160 83.42 -16.83 13.67
C TYR A 160 84.32 -18.08 13.60
N HIS A 161 85.57 -17.89 13.17
CA HIS A 161 86.62 -18.88 13.37
C HIS A 161 86.89 -18.96 14.87
N ARG A 162 86.45 -20.07 15.47
CA ARG A 162 86.81 -20.47 16.82
C ARG A 162 88.01 -21.41 16.77
#